data_AF-A0AAQ4F3H2-F1
#
_entry.id   AF-A0AAQ4F3H2-F1
#
_cell.length_a   1.000
_cell.length_b   1.000
_cell.length_c   1.000
_cell.angle_alpha   90.00
_cell.angle_beta   90.00
_cell.angle_gamma   90.00
#
_symmetry.space_group_name_H-M   'P 1'
#
loop_
_entity.id
_entity.type
_entity.pdbx_description
1 polymer ?
#
loop_
_entity_poly.entity_id
_entity_poly.type
_entity_poly.pdbx_seq_one_letter_code
_entity_poly.pdbx_strand_id
1 'polypeptide(L)'
;MEAAVQALMSFSVGHGAILVLSSFSDFSNPMPRAVLLVSVIDVATCLVACAAVHAMVGHLAALLDVPIQGALPATSRLGMAFAAVPEALVRMAKPGLWAFAFFLALYLLGLTASVVLTEVVLSSLSDQFNGLREMRTICSLVFCIACFVVGLPICTHVREMPM
;
A
#
# COMPACT_ATOMS: atom_id res chain seq x y z
N MET A 1 19.13 1.56 -11.77
CA MET A 1 18.71 2.55 -10.76
C MET A 1 17.27 2.30 -10.32
N GLU A 2 16.31 2.24 -11.25
CA GLU A 2 14.88 1.95 -10.96
C GLU A 2 14.63 0.74 -10.04
N ALA A 3 15.27 -0.40 -10.29
CA ALA A 3 15.09 -1.59 -9.45
C ALA A 3 15.54 -1.37 -7.98
N ALA A 4 16.62 -0.60 -7.78
CA ALA A 4 17.10 -0.26 -6.45
C ALA A 4 16.13 0.71 -5.75
N VAL A 5 15.62 1.71 -6.47
CA VAL A 5 14.60 2.63 -5.94
C VAL A 5 13.34 1.87 -5.56
N GLN A 6 12.86 0.97 -6.42
CA GLN A 6 11.68 0.15 -6.14
C GLN A 6 11.89 -0.73 -4.89
N ALA A 7 13.06 -1.36 -4.74
CA ALA A 7 13.37 -2.14 -3.55
C ALA A 7 13.41 -1.26 -2.28
N LEU A 8 14.07 -0.10 -2.34
CA LEU A 8 14.15 0.83 -1.20
C LEU A 8 12.77 1.37 -0.79
N MET A 9 11.91 1.67 -1.77
CA MET A 9 10.53 2.10 -1.53
C MET A 9 9.65 0.96 -1.01
N SER A 10 9.87 -0.29 -1.45
CA SER A 10 9.13 -1.48 -0.97
C SER A 10 9.36 -1.70 0.53
N PHE A 11 10.62 -1.68 0.97
CA PHE A 11 10.97 -1.83 2.39
C PHE A 11 10.80 -0.55 3.22
N SER A 12 10.41 0.57 2.60
CA SER A 12 10.30 1.86 3.27
C SER A 12 11.61 2.26 3.98
N VAL A 13 12.76 1.98 3.36
CA VAL A 13 14.07 2.27 3.94
C VAL A 13 14.22 3.78 4.12
N GLY A 14 14.58 4.21 5.33
CA GLY A 14 14.70 5.62 5.69
C GLY A 14 13.43 6.28 6.25
N HIS A 15 12.26 5.62 6.20
CA HIS A 15 11.01 6.15 6.77
C HIS A 15 10.81 5.76 8.25
N GLY A 16 11.71 4.98 8.85
CA GLY A 16 11.61 4.57 10.26
C GLY A 16 10.67 3.40 10.56
N ALA A 17 9.87 2.94 9.59
CA ALA A 17 8.94 1.81 9.75
C ALA A 17 9.63 0.53 10.25
N ILE A 18 10.68 0.09 9.57
CA ILE A 18 11.45 -1.09 9.97
C ILE A 18 12.15 -0.93 11.31
N LEU A 19 12.54 0.30 11.68
CA LEU A 19 13.17 0.59 12.97
C LEU A 19 12.16 0.48 14.11
N VAL A 20 10.98 1.08 13.97
CA VAL A 20 9.93 1.03 15.00
C VAL A 20 9.36 -0.39 15.13
N LEU A 21 9.18 -1.11 14.02
CA LEU A 21 8.78 -2.53 14.09
C LEU A 21 9.87 -3.39 14.74
N SER A 22 11.15 -3.08 14.52
CA SER A 22 12.26 -3.78 15.17
C SER A 22 12.33 -3.52 16.67
N SER A 23 11.95 -2.33 17.16
CA SER A 23 12.00 -2.02 18.60
C SER A 23 11.00 -2.82 19.43
N PHE A 24 9.98 -3.41 18.79
CA PHE A 24 9.04 -4.31 19.44
C PHE A 24 9.49 -5.79 19.45
N SER A 25 10.63 -6.11 18.82
CA SER A 25 11.19 -7.46 18.84
C SER A 25 12.10 -7.68 20.05
N ASP A 26 12.09 -8.89 20.61
CA ASP A 26 13.01 -9.26 21.69
C ASP A 26 14.47 -9.22 21.22
N PHE A 27 15.37 -8.71 22.07
CA PHE A 27 16.81 -8.61 21.79
C PHE A 27 17.50 -9.95 21.54
N SER A 28 16.91 -11.06 22.00
CA SER A 28 17.44 -12.42 21.81
C SER A 28 17.09 -13.02 20.44
N ASN A 29 16.16 -12.41 19.70
CA ASN A 29 15.73 -12.93 18.42
C ASN A 29 16.76 -12.61 17.31
N PRO A 30 17.26 -13.60 16.54
CA PRO A 30 18.23 -13.35 15.48
C PRO A 30 17.63 -12.51 14.34
N MET A 31 17.86 -11.21 14.40
CA MET A 31 17.40 -10.21 13.44
C MET A 31 17.68 -10.53 11.96
N PRO A 32 18.89 -10.99 11.58
CA PRO A 32 19.19 -11.28 10.17
C PRO A 32 18.26 -12.32 9.54
N ARG A 33 17.78 -13.29 10.33
CA ARG A 33 16.85 -14.32 9.83
C ARG A 33 15.45 -13.76 9.63
N ALA A 34 14.98 -12.94 10.56
CA ALA A 34 13.68 -12.27 10.46
C ALA A 34 13.65 -11.33 9.24
N VAL A 35 14.68 -10.51 9.06
CA VAL A 35 14.80 -9.59 7.91
C VAL A 35 14.88 -10.35 6.58
N LEU A 36 15.64 -11.45 6.52
CA LEU A 36 15.71 -12.29 5.32
C LEU A 36 14.33 -12.91 5.00
N LEU A 37 13.64 -13.42 6.01
CA LEU A 37 12.32 -14.02 5.84
C LEU A 37 11.28 -13.00 5.35
N VAL A 38 11.23 -11.81 5.97
CA VAL A 38 10.36 -10.71 5.51
C VAL A 38 10.70 -10.35 4.06
N SER A 39 11.98 -10.30 3.71
CA SER A 39 12.40 -9.98 2.35
C SER A 39 11.95 -11.01 1.32
N VAL A 40 12.07 -12.30 1.65
CA VAL A 40 11.63 -13.38 0.76
C VAL A 40 10.11 -13.35 0.60
N ILE A 41 9.37 -13.08 1.68
CA ILE A 41 7.91 -12.97 1.65
C ILE A 41 7.47 -11.77 0.80
N ASP A 42 8.13 -10.62 0.91
CA ASP A 42 7.83 -9.43 0.10
C ASP A 42 7.97 -9.73 -1.40
N VAL A 43 9.10 -10.32 -1.80
CA VAL A 43 9.36 -10.70 -3.19
C VAL A 43 8.35 -11.74 -3.67
N ALA A 44 8.07 -12.77 -2.88
CA ALA A 44 7.09 -13.80 -3.24
C ALA A 44 5.68 -13.21 -3.42
N THR A 45 5.27 -12.31 -2.52
CA THR A 45 3.97 -11.63 -2.58
C THR A 45 3.89 -10.75 -3.83
N CYS A 46 4.95 -10.01 -4.15
CA CYS A 46 5.04 -9.22 -5.37
C CYS A 46 4.93 -10.09 -6.63
N LEU A 47 5.59 -11.25 -6.67
CA LEU A 47 5.52 -12.17 -7.81
C LEU A 47 4.11 -12.72 -8.01
N VAL A 48 3.44 -13.13 -6.92
CA VAL A 48 2.05 -13.60 -6.98
C VAL A 48 1.11 -12.48 -7.45
N ALA A 49 1.25 -11.26 -6.92
CA ALA A 49 0.45 -10.11 -7.32
C ALA A 49 0.66 -9.76 -8.80
N CYS A 50 1.92 -9.74 -9.26
CA CYS A 50 2.26 -9.50 -10.66
C CYS A 50 1.65 -10.56 -11.58
N ALA A 51 1.76 -11.84 -11.23
CA ALA A 51 1.18 -12.92 -12.01
C ALA A 51 -0.36 -12.80 -12.08
N ALA A 52 -1.01 -12.49 -10.97
CA ALA A 52 -2.46 -12.28 -10.92
C ALA A 52 -2.91 -11.13 -11.83
N VAL A 53 -2.28 -9.94 -11.71
CA VAL A 53 -2.64 -8.78 -12.53
C VAL A 53 -2.37 -9.04 -14.02
N HIS A 54 -1.23 -9.65 -14.37
CA HIS A 54 -0.93 -9.98 -15.77
C HIS A 54 -1.89 -11.03 -16.34
N ALA A 55 -2.30 -12.02 -15.55
CA ALA A 55 -3.30 -13.00 -15.97
C ALA A 55 -4.66 -12.35 -16.23
N MET A 56 -5.09 -11.42 -15.36
CA MET A 56 -6.34 -10.69 -15.50
C MET A 56 -6.34 -9.80 -16.75
N VAL A 57 -5.27 -9.01 -16.94
CA VAL A 57 -5.12 -8.15 -18.12
C VAL A 57 -4.98 -8.97 -19.40
N GLY A 58 -4.25 -10.10 -19.37
CA GLY A 58 -4.12 -11.00 -20.50
C GLY A 58 -5.44 -11.64 -20.90
N HIS A 59 -6.26 -12.05 -19.92
CA HIS A 59 -7.62 -12.52 -20.17
C HIS A 59 -8.50 -11.44 -20.80
N LEU A 60 -8.40 -10.20 -20.32
CA LEU A 60 -9.12 -9.07 -20.88
C LEU A 60 -8.70 -8.78 -22.34
N ALA A 61 -7.40 -8.79 -22.63
CA ALA A 61 -6.87 -8.60 -23.98
C ALA A 61 -7.36 -9.69 -24.94
N ALA A 62 -7.41 -10.95 -24.49
CA ALA A 62 -7.93 -12.07 -25.28
C ALA A 62 -9.44 -11.96 -25.55
N LEU A 63 -10.23 -11.42 -24.60
CA LEU A 63 -11.67 -11.20 -24.80
C LEU A 63 -11.98 -10.05 -25.75
N LEU A 64 -11.13 -9.02 -25.76
CA LEU A 64 -11.31 -7.81 -26.56
C LEU A 64 -10.65 -7.91 -27.95
N ASP A 65 -9.91 -8.99 -28.22
CA ASP A 65 -9.11 -9.20 -29.44
C ASP A 65 -8.16 -8.02 -29.74
N VAL A 66 -7.58 -7.45 -28.68
CA VAL A 66 -6.61 -6.34 -28.75
C VAL A 66 -5.27 -6.77 -28.18
N PRO A 67 -4.15 -6.18 -28.64
CA PRO A 67 -2.87 -6.39 -27.99
C PRO A 67 -2.92 -5.92 -26.52
N ILE A 68 -2.04 -6.47 -25.67
CA ILE A 68 -1.97 -6.14 -24.23
C ILE A 68 -1.80 -4.63 -24.02
N GLN A 69 -1.06 -3.93 -24.88
CA GLN A 69 -0.92 -2.47 -24.81
C GLN A 69 -2.23 -1.71 -25.13
N GLY A 70 -3.14 -2.32 -25.89
CA GLY A 70 -4.47 -1.77 -26.16
C GLY A 70 -5.48 -2.06 -25.05
N ALA A 71 -5.29 -3.14 -24.28
CA ALA A 71 -6.12 -3.47 -23.12
C ALA A 71 -5.71 -2.70 -21.84
N LEU A 72 -4.47 -2.20 -21.77
CA LEU A 72 -3.99 -1.32 -20.72
C LEU A 72 -4.07 0.13 -21.19
N PRO A 73 -5.06 0.93 -20.75
CA PRO A 73 -5.01 2.37 -21.00
C PRO A 73 -3.68 2.92 -20.44
N ALA A 74 -3.05 3.85 -21.18
CA ALA A 74 -1.78 4.49 -20.83
C ALA A 74 -1.93 5.41 -19.60
N THR A 75 -2.26 4.80 -18.46
CA THR A 75 -2.69 5.47 -17.24
C THR A 75 -1.62 5.37 -16.18
N SER A 76 -1.66 6.29 -15.20
CA SER A 76 -0.85 6.21 -13.99
C SER A 76 -1.06 4.86 -13.26
N ARG A 77 -0.14 4.49 -12.35
CA ARG A 77 -0.24 3.24 -11.56
C ARG A 77 -1.60 3.08 -10.86
N LEU A 78 -2.19 4.20 -10.42
CA LEU A 78 -3.53 4.24 -9.84
C LEU A 78 -4.62 4.00 -10.89
N GLY A 79 -4.52 4.60 -12.09
CA GLY A 79 -5.47 4.35 -13.18
C GLY A 79 -5.47 2.89 -13.64
N MET A 80 -4.32 2.22 -13.64
CA MET A 80 -4.25 0.78 -13.90
C MET A 80 -5.02 -0.03 -12.84
N ALA A 81 -4.80 0.27 -11.55
CA ALA A 81 -5.45 -0.45 -10.46
C ALA A 81 -6.96 -0.17 -10.34
N PHE A 82 -7.42 1.03 -10.70
CA PHE A 82 -8.82 1.45 -10.50
C PHE A 82 -9.68 1.51 -11.77
N ALA A 83 -9.09 1.37 -12.96
CA ALA A 83 -9.85 1.28 -14.22
C ALA A 83 -9.65 -0.09 -14.89
N ALA A 84 -8.41 -0.42 -15.26
CA ALA A 84 -8.13 -1.61 -16.07
C ALA A 84 -8.40 -2.93 -15.32
N VAL A 85 -7.99 -3.02 -14.04
CA VAL A 85 -8.17 -4.25 -13.25
C VAL A 85 -9.65 -4.53 -12.90
N PRO A 86 -10.45 -3.55 -12.44
CA PRO A 86 -11.89 -3.72 -12.27
C PRO A 86 -12.60 -4.09 -13.57
N GLU A 87 -12.18 -3.50 -14.69
CA GLU A 87 -12.73 -3.82 -16.00
C GLU A 87 -12.48 -5.30 -16.41
N ALA A 88 -11.32 -5.85 -16.08
CA ALA A 88 -11.02 -7.27 -16.24
C ALA A 88 -11.85 -8.15 -15.29
N LEU A 89 -12.01 -7.72 -14.02
CA LEU A 89 -12.74 -8.46 -12.98
C LEU A 89 -14.21 -8.69 -13.31
N VAL A 90 -14.88 -7.68 -13.88
CA VAL A 90 -16.31 -7.77 -14.23
C VAL A 90 -16.58 -8.83 -15.31
N ARG A 91 -15.59 -9.13 -16.15
CA ARG A 91 -15.70 -10.14 -17.21
C ARG A 91 -15.40 -11.57 -16.74
N MET A 92 -14.95 -11.76 -15.49
CA MET A 92 -14.73 -13.07 -14.90
C MET A 92 -16.01 -13.71 -14.35
N ALA A 93 -16.02 -15.05 -14.23
CA ALA A 93 -17.13 -15.75 -13.59
C ALA A 93 -17.25 -15.36 -12.11
N LYS A 94 -18.47 -15.06 -11.65
CA LYS A 94 -18.78 -14.56 -10.28
C LYS A 94 -18.06 -13.23 -9.96
N PRO A 95 -18.29 -12.15 -10.74
CA PRO A 95 -17.53 -10.91 -10.63
C PRO A 95 -17.63 -10.24 -9.26
N GLY A 96 -18.76 -10.40 -8.55
CA GLY A 96 -18.93 -9.85 -7.20
C GLY A 96 -17.93 -10.38 -6.16
N LEU A 97 -17.57 -11.67 -6.22
CA LEU A 97 -16.59 -12.26 -5.31
C LEU A 97 -15.18 -11.69 -5.57
N TRP A 98 -14.79 -11.64 -6.84
CA TRP A 98 -13.45 -11.20 -7.24
C TRP A 98 -13.26 -9.69 -7.05
N ALA A 99 -14.28 -8.89 -7.35
CA ALA A 99 -14.27 -7.46 -7.06
C ALA A 99 -14.14 -7.21 -5.56
N PHE A 100 -14.93 -7.89 -4.73
CA PHE A 100 -14.84 -7.77 -3.28
C PHE A 100 -13.44 -8.14 -2.76
N ALA A 101 -12.88 -9.27 -3.19
CA ALA A 101 -11.54 -9.70 -2.79
C ALA A 101 -10.45 -8.70 -3.21
N PHE A 102 -10.54 -8.15 -4.42
CA PHE A 102 -9.57 -7.16 -4.92
C PHE A 102 -9.61 -5.85 -4.11
N PHE A 103 -10.81 -5.29 -3.90
CA PHE A 103 -10.95 -4.06 -3.12
C PHE A 103 -10.64 -4.28 -1.63
N LEU A 104 -10.97 -5.45 -1.09
CA LEU A 104 -10.57 -5.82 0.28
C LEU A 104 -9.05 -5.90 0.40
N ALA A 105 -8.35 -6.49 -0.58
CA ALA A 105 -6.89 -6.52 -0.59
C ALA A 105 -6.30 -5.10 -0.64
N LEU A 106 -6.80 -4.22 -1.53
CA LEU A 106 -6.38 -2.82 -1.59
C LEU A 106 -6.62 -2.08 -0.26
N TYR A 107 -7.79 -2.30 0.35
CA TYR A 107 -8.14 -1.71 1.63
C TYR A 107 -7.21 -2.18 2.76
N LEU A 108 -6.97 -3.50 2.88
CA LEU A 108 -6.09 -4.05 3.90
C LEU A 108 -4.64 -3.59 3.71
N LEU A 109 -4.17 -3.48 2.46
CA LEU A 109 -2.82 -3.01 2.15
C LEU A 109 -2.65 -1.54 2.58
N GLY A 110 -3.63 -0.68 2.24
CA GLY A 110 -3.64 0.72 2.67
C GLY A 110 -3.79 0.88 4.17
N LEU A 111 -4.68 0.10 4.80
CA LEU A 111 -4.92 0.12 6.24
C LEU A 111 -3.65 -0.26 7.00
N THR A 112 -3.00 -1.36 6.63
CA THR A 112 -1.78 -1.84 7.28
C THR A 112 -0.66 -0.79 7.17
N ALA A 113 -0.48 -0.20 5.99
CA ALA A 113 0.51 0.87 5.80
C ALA A 113 0.21 2.10 6.68
N SER A 114 -1.06 2.51 6.77
CA SER A 114 -1.46 3.67 7.58
C SER A 114 -1.24 3.44 9.09
N VAL A 115 -1.47 2.22 9.58
CA VAL A 115 -1.21 1.85 10.98
C VAL A 115 0.28 1.91 11.29
N VAL A 116 1.12 1.34 10.42
CA VAL A 116 2.58 1.38 10.60
C VAL A 116 3.11 2.81 10.57
N LEU A 117 2.66 3.65 9.64
CA LEU A 117 3.09 5.06 9.58
C LEU A 117 2.67 5.84 10.84
N THR A 118 1.44 5.63 11.30
CA THR A 118 0.94 6.25 12.54
C THR A 118 1.80 5.82 13.73
N GLU A 119 2.13 4.53 13.80
CA GLU A 119 2.98 3.98 14.85
C GLU A 119 4.40 4.55 14.81
N VAL A 120 4.96 4.76 13.61
CA VAL A 120 6.27 5.40 13.46
C VAL A 120 6.29 6.80 14.05
N VAL A 121 5.29 7.61 13.72
CA VAL A 121 5.18 8.99 14.22
C VAL A 121 4.98 8.99 15.74
N LEU A 122 4.08 8.14 16.24
CA LEU A 122 3.77 8.09 17.67
C LEU A 122 4.93 7.59 18.51
N SER A 123 5.64 6.54 18.08
CA SER A 123 6.84 6.05 18.77
C SER A 123 7.94 7.11 18.74
N SER A 124 8.18 7.75 17.59
CA SER A 124 9.19 8.82 17.47
C SER A 124 8.91 10.03 18.37
N LEU A 125 7.63 10.40 18.55
CA LEU A 125 7.22 11.47 19.47
C LEU A 125 7.33 11.03 20.94
N SER A 126 6.94 9.80 21.24
CA SER A 126 6.98 9.25 22.60
C SER A 126 8.40 9.05 23.12
N ASP A 127 9.36 8.74 22.23
CA ASP A 127 10.78 8.61 22.57
C ASP A 127 11.45 9.96 22.87
N GLN A 128 10.96 11.05 22.27
CA GLN A 128 11.51 12.39 22.49
C GLN A 128 10.89 13.10 23.72
N PHE A 129 9.62 12.84 24.04
CA PHE A 129 8.90 13.54 25.09
C PHE A 129 8.25 12.58 26.08
N ASN A 130 8.82 12.49 27.29
CA ASN A 130 8.31 11.65 28.38
C ASN A 130 6.84 11.94 28.74
N GLY A 131 6.38 13.20 28.63
CA GLY A 131 4.98 13.57 28.91
C GLY A 131 3.98 13.10 27.84
N LEU A 132 4.40 12.93 26.59
CA LEU A 132 3.55 12.40 25.51
C LEU A 132 3.42 10.87 25.61
N ARG A 133 4.39 10.21 26.24
CA ARG A 133 4.37 8.76 26.47
C ARG A 133 3.20 8.32 27.37
N GLU A 134 2.89 9.08 28.42
CA GLU A 134 1.75 8.80 29.30
C GLU A 134 0.40 9.10 28.62
N MET A 135 0.38 10.07 27.71
CA MET A 135 -0.82 10.53 26.98
C MET A 135 -0.94 9.91 25.58
N ARG A 136 -0.25 8.79 25.31
CA ARG A 136 -0.08 8.21 23.96
C ARG A 136 -1.39 8.01 23.21
N THR A 137 -2.45 7.54 23.88
CA THR A 137 -3.77 7.33 23.27
C THR A 137 -4.39 8.64 22.80
N ILE A 138 -4.26 9.71 23.59
CA ILE A 138 -4.77 11.04 23.25
C ILE A 138 -3.94 11.62 22.11
N CYS A 139 -2.62 11.48 22.15
CA CYS A 139 -1.73 11.91 21.06
C CYS A 139 -2.08 11.22 19.73
N SER A 140 -2.37 9.92 19.76
CA SER A 140 -2.82 9.16 18.59
C SER A 140 -4.14 9.70 18.02
N LEU A 141 -5.13 9.96 18.89
CA LEU A 141 -6.40 10.54 18.48
C LEU A 141 -6.21 11.92 17.84
N VAL A 142 -5.42 12.80 18.46
CA VAL A 142 -5.13 14.15 17.95
C VAL A 142 -4.43 14.07 16.59
N PHE A 143 -3.46 13.17 16.42
CA PHE A 143 -2.77 12.96 15.16
C PHE A 143 -3.72 12.48 14.06
N CYS A 144 -4.56 11.48 14.35
CA CYS A 144 -5.56 10.99 13.40
C CYS A 144 -6.56 12.08 12.98
N ILE A 145 -7.04 12.89 13.93
CA ILE A 145 -7.92 14.03 13.62
C ILE A 145 -7.20 15.07 12.76
N ALA A 146 -5.94 15.39 13.07
CA ALA A 146 -5.14 16.32 12.27
C ALA A 146 -4.95 15.80 10.83
N CYS A 147 -4.58 14.52 10.66
CA CYS A 147 -4.47 13.88 9.35
C CYS A 147 -5.81 13.88 8.60
N PHE A 148 -6.93 13.65 9.28
CA PHE A 148 -8.26 13.72 8.68
C PHE A 148 -8.55 15.13 8.14
N VAL A 149 -8.33 16.18 8.94
CA VAL A 149 -8.56 17.58 8.53
C VAL A 149 -7.66 17.97 7.36
N VAL A 150 -6.38 17.60 7.39
CA VAL A 150 -5.42 17.85 6.30
C VAL A 150 -5.74 17.02 5.05
N GLY A 151 -6.40 15.87 5.20
CA GLY A 151 -6.85 15.03 4.10
C GLY A 151 -8.12 15.52 3.40
N LEU A 152 -8.94 16.35 4.06
CA LEU A 152 -10.20 16.87 3.49
C LEU A 152 -10.05 17.52 2.10
N PRO A 153 -9.02 18.37 1.82
CA PRO A 153 -8.82 18.95 0.49
C PRO A 153 -8.66 17.92 -0.63
N ILE A 154 -8.07 16.75 -0.33
CA ILE A 154 -7.86 15.68 -1.32
C ILE A 154 -9.20 15.03 -1.72
N CYS A 155 -10.19 15.06 -0.83
CA CYS A 155 -11.55 14.56 -1.08
C CYS A 155 -12.48 15.60 -1.72
N THR A 156 -12.03 16.85 -1.89
CA THR A 156 -12.83 17.89 -2.54
C THR A 156 -12.65 17.86 -4.05
N HIS A 157 -13.73 18.10 -4.80
CA HIS A 157 -13.68 18.11 -6.26
C HIS A 157 -12.81 19.27 -6.75
N VAL A 158 -11.68 18.96 -7.40
CA VAL A 158 -10.91 19.96 -8.14
C VAL A 158 -11.78 20.41 -9.31
N ARG A 159 -12.18 21.69 -9.32
CA ARG A 159 -12.69 22.31 -10.54
C ARG A 159 -11.48 22.51 -11.44
N GLU A 160 -11.41 21.77 -12.54
CA GLU A 160 -10.41 22.03 -13.57
C GLU A 160 -10.63 23.44 -14.12
N MET A 161 -9.67 24.33 -13.91
CA MET A 161 -9.63 25.59 -14.64
C MET A 161 -9.14 25.28 -16.06
N PRO A 162 -9.87 25.68 -17.11
CA PRO A 162 -9.40 25.46 -18.48
C PRO A 162 -8.11 26.25 -18.70
N MET A 163 -7.05 25.54 -19.09
CA MET A 163 -5.84 26.12 -19.70
C MET A 163 -5.98 26.00 -21.22
#